data_AF-F2I3L3-F1
#
_entry.id   AF-F2I3L3-F1
#
_cell.length_a   1.000
_cell.length_b   1.000
_cell.length_c   1.000
_cell.angle_alpha   90.00
_cell.angle_beta   90.00
_cell.angle_gamma   90.00
#
_symmetry.space_group_name_H-M   'P 1'
#
loop_
_entity.id
_entity.type
_entity.pdbx_description
1 polymer ?
#
loop_
_entity_poly.entity_id
_entity_poly.type
_entity_poly.pdbx_seq_one_letter_code
_entity_poly.pdbx_strand_id
1 'polypeptide(L)' 'MQFNKSNDANNVFKKFAQSKIILRKMNNYKIKNSLRVTIGNAQECRLFIKLLDRIF' A
#
# COMPACT_ATOMS: atom_id res chain seq x y z
N MET A 1 3.25 -6.13 0.78
CA MET A 1 2.01 -6.42 1.52
C MET A 1 1.07 -7.23 0.65
N GLN A 2 0.70 -8.41 1.13
CA GLN A 2 -0.31 -9.26 0.50
C GLN A 2 -1.58 -9.20 1.35
N PHE A 3 -2.73 -9.05 0.70
CA PHE A 3 -4.00 -8.90 1.40
C PHE A 3 -4.82 -10.20 1.28
N ASN A 4 -5.63 -10.48 2.31
CA ASN A 4 -6.62 -11.55 2.29
C ASN A 4 -7.84 -11.14 1.44
N LYS A 5 -8.83 -12.03 1.30
CA LYS A 5 -10.05 -11.74 0.51
C LYS A 5 -10.85 -10.52 1.02
N SER A 6 -10.73 -10.16 2.30
CA SER A 6 -11.48 -9.05 2.89
C SER A 6 -10.95 -7.68 2.48
N ASN A 7 -9.67 -7.59 2.12
CA ASN A 7 -9.00 -6.33 1.77
C ASN A 7 -8.54 -6.35 0.31
N ASP A 8 -9.14 -5.51 -0.53
CA ASP A 8 -8.76 -5.38 -1.95
C ASP A 8 -7.59 -4.41 -2.14
N ALA A 9 -6.54 -4.88 -2.82
CA ALA A 9 -5.33 -4.13 -3.11
C ALA A 9 -5.59 -2.86 -3.93
N ASN A 10 -6.59 -2.81 -4.81
CA ASN A 10 -6.89 -1.60 -5.57
C ASN A 10 -7.54 -0.53 -4.69
N ASN A 11 -8.41 -0.93 -3.77
CA ASN A 11 -9.02 -0.02 -2.81
C ASN A 11 -7.96 0.57 -1.86
N VAL A 12 -7.09 -0.30 -1.31
CA VAL A 12 -5.97 0.14 -0.45
C VAL A 12 -5.03 1.06 -1.22
N PHE A 13 -4.70 0.73 -2.48
CA PHE A 13 -3.89 1.60 -3.34
C PHE A 13 -4.51 3.00 -3.52
N LYS A 14 -5.83 3.09 -3.75
CA LYS A 14 -6.52 4.38 -3.88
C LYS A 14 -6.42 5.21 -2.59
N LYS A 15 -6.62 4.61 -1.41
CA LYS A 15 -6.51 5.30 -0.10
C LYS A 15 -5.11 5.87 0.12
N PHE A 16 -4.06 5.10 -0.19
CA PHE A 16 -2.68 5.59 -0.10
C PHE A 16 -2.38 6.68 -1.12
N ALA A 17 -2.83 6.52 -2.38
CA ALA A 17 -2.62 7.52 -3.43
C ALA A 17 -3.27 8.87 -3.11
N GLN A 18 -4.48 8.87 -2.53
CA GLN A 18 -5.14 10.08 -2.02
C GLN A 18 -4.33 10.74 -0.90
N SER A 19 -3.61 9.94 -0.11
CA SER A 19 -2.71 10.40 0.96
C SER A 19 -1.30 10.72 0.46
N LYS A 20 -1.11 10.88 -0.87
CA LYS A 20 0.16 11.19 -1.56
C LYS A 20 1.24 10.09 -1.44
N ILE A 21 0.87 8.86 -1.07
CA ILE A 21 1.77 7.70 -1.07
C ILE A 21 1.41 6.77 -2.24
N ILE A 22 2.33 6.61 -3.19
CA ILE A 22 2.13 5.77 -4.37
C ILE A 22 2.82 4.43 -4.17
N LEU A 23 2.03 3.36 -4.04
CA LEU A 23 2.53 1.99 -3.92
C LEU A 23 2.56 1.29 -5.29
N ARG A 24 3.44 0.30 -5.47
CA ARG A 24 3.49 -0.44 -6.75
C ARG A 24 2.50 -1.61 -6.73
N LYS A 25 1.56 -1.63 -7.68
CA LYS A 25 0.70 -2.78 -7.94
C LYS A 25 1.52 -3.97 -8.42
N MET A 26 1.27 -5.15 -7.86
CA MET A 26 2.03 -6.37 -8.16
C MET A 26 1.34 -7.31 -9.17
N ASN A 27 0.17 -6.91 -9.70
CA ASN A 27 -0.55 -7.68 -10.72
C ASN A 27 0.32 -8.01 -11.94
N ASN A 28 1.22 -7.10 -12.34
CA ASN A 28 2.13 -7.30 -13.48
C ASN A 28 3.13 -8.45 -13.25
N TYR A 29 3.38 -8.80 -11.99
CA TYR A 29 4.23 -9.91 -11.58
C TYR A 29 3.44 -11.18 -11.28
N LYS A 30 2.15 -11.23 -11.67
CA LYS A 30 1.21 -12.33 -11.38
C LYS A 30 0.91 -12.55 -9.89
N ILE A 31 1.35 -11.64 -9.01
CA ILE A 31 1.04 -11.69 -7.57
C ILE A 31 -0.23 -10.87 -7.33
N LYS A 32 -1.36 -11.57 -7.27
CA LYS A 32 -2.67 -10.95 -7.05
C LYS A 32 -2.80 -10.38 -5.64
N ASN A 33 -3.69 -9.41 -5.49
CA ASN A 33 -4.08 -8.78 -4.23
C ASN A 33 -2.88 -8.34 -3.36
N SER A 34 -1.89 -7.70 -3.97
CA SER A 34 -0.70 -7.25 -3.26
C SER A 34 -0.15 -5.95 -3.79
N LEU A 35 0.47 -5.20 -2.88
CA LEU A 35 1.17 -3.95 -3.13
C LEU A 35 2.60 -4.05 -2.60
N ARG A 36 3.54 -3.51 -3.37
CA ARG A 36 4.94 -3.35 -2.94
C ARG A 36 5.18 -1.91 -2.49
N VAL A 37 5.79 -1.79 -1.32
CA VAL A 37 6.24 -0.53 -0.73
C VAL A 37 7.74 -0.42 -1.02
N THR A 38 8.18 0.75 -1.44
CA THR A 38 9.62 1.06 -1.55
C THR A 38 10.04 1.70 -0.23
N ILE A 39 11.13 1.23 0.37
CA ILE A 39 11.70 1.86 1.57
C ILE A 39 12.52 3.07 1.11
N GLY A 40 12.03 4.25 1.46
CA GLY A 40 12.66 5.53 1.15
C GLY A 40 13.31 6.14 2.39
N ASN A 41 13.03 7.41 2.64
CA ASN A 41 13.55 8.10 3.82
C ASN A 41 12.70 7.82 5.08
N ALA A 42 13.27 8.11 6.25
CA ALA A 42 12.61 7.83 7.52
C ALA A 42 11.31 8.62 7.75
N GLN A 43 11.16 9.81 7.15
CA GLN A 43 9.95 10.61 7.26
C GLN A 43 8.80 9.97 6.48
N GLU A 44 9.05 9.54 5.25
CA GLU A 44 8.09 8.83 4.39
C GLU A 44 7.67 7.50 5.02
N CYS A 45 8.61 6.73 5.57
CA CYS A 45 8.29 5.49 6.27
C CYS A 45 7.40 5.73 7.49
N ARG A 46 7.66 6.78 8.29
CA ARG A 46 6.80 7.13 9.43
C ARG A 46 5.40 7.56 8.98
N LEU A 47 5.28 8.34 7.91
CA LEU A 47 3.99 8.72 7.34
C LEU A 47 3.22 7.49 6.86
N PHE A 48 3.91 6.56 6.18
CA PHE A 48 3.33 5.31 5.72
C PHE A 48 2.78 4.46 6.86
N ILE A 49 3.54 4.29 7.95
CA ILE A 49 3.09 3.54 9.13
C ILE A 49 1.85 4.19 9.77
N LYS A 50 1.85 5.52 9.94
CA LYS A 50 0.67 6.24 10.46
C LYS A 50 -0.58 6.07 9.59
N LEU A 51 -0.41 6.00 8.27
CA LEU A 51 -1.52 5.78 7.34
C LEU A 51 -1.98 4.32 7.34
N LEU A 52 -1.07 3.36 7.54
CA LEU A 52 -1.44 1.96 7.74
C LEU A 52 -2.38 1.80 8.94
N ASP A 53 -2.01 2.36 10.09
CA ASP A 53 -2.81 2.30 11.33
C ASP A 53 -4.18 2.99 11.20
N ARG A 54 -4.35 3.89 10.23
CA ARG A 54 -5.64 4.56 9.96
C ARG A 54 -6.50 3.77 8.98
N ILE A 55 -5.90 2.99 8.08
CA ILE A 55 -6.59 2.30 6.99
C ILE A 55 -7.09 0.92 7.43
N PHE A 56 -6.36 0.27 8.33
CA PHE A 56 -6.63 -1.07 8.87
C PHE A 56 -6.96 -0.99 10.34
#